data_AF-A0A5J4T4V0-F1
#
_entry.id   AF-A0A5J4T4V0-F1
#
_cell.length_a   1.000
_cell.length_b   1.000
_cell.length_c   1.000
_cell.angle_alpha   90.00
_cell.angle_beta   90.00
_cell.angle_gamma   90.00
#
_symmetry.space_group_name_H-M   'P 1'
#
loop_
_entity.id
_entity.type
_entity.pdbx_description
1 polymer ?
#
loop_
_entity_poly.entity_id
_entity_poly.type
_entity_poly.pdbx_seq_one_letter_code
_entity_poly.pdbx_strand_id
1 'polypeptide(L)'
;MRITAKEELKSQVLTYQGEVVEYAELPGEYVLTLEDLFGNILTSSFYYLPAIAREYDLEVEYITLIKLNGVNVENPTYLHLIEDGAYLLRYENTLGKEVEVVLTVDNVEPWITFRLVEGQMIIYDEPSEPLRRVSLYLDDKLIEVPYGQALTEFGHYYLEIEDMAGNISWKQWDQKYQLNLFSWIVILLGAGVVVGGIIGIIRVKKFKQKQTPIYVENVH
;
A
#
# COMPACT_ATOMS: atom_id res chain seq x y z
N MET A 1 19.05 3.84 25.53
CA MET A 1 19.95 2.87 26.20
C MET A 1 21.01 3.64 26.99
N ARG A 2 21.34 3.24 28.23
CA ARG A 2 22.45 3.84 28.99
C ARG A 2 23.60 2.83 29.05
N ILE A 3 24.69 3.11 28.34
CA ILE A 3 25.90 2.28 28.39
C ILE A 3 26.67 2.64 29.65
N THR A 4 27.08 1.64 30.41
CA THR A 4 27.92 1.81 31.60
C THR A 4 29.19 1.00 31.39
N ALA A 5 30.32 1.67 31.22
CA ALA A 5 31.63 1.03 31.14
C ALA A 5 32.31 1.09 32.52
N LYS A 6 33.03 0.03 32.89
CA LYS A 6 33.88 0.03 34.08
C LYS A 6 35.15 0.86 33.90
N GLU A 7 35.53 1.09 32.65
CA GLU A 7 36.74 1.79 32.23
C GLU A 7 36.37 2.96 31.34
N GLU A 8 37.26 3.95 31.26
CA GLU A 8 37.07 5.11 30.41
C GLU A 8 37.17 4.71 28.93
N LEU A 9 36.19 5.13 28.14
CA LEU A 9 36.11 4.79 26.73
C LEU A 9 36.85 5.84 25.90
N LYS A 10 37.64 5.36 24.93
CA LYS A 10 38.24 6.19 23.88
C LYS A 10 37.22 6.51 22.80
N SER A 11 36.43 5.51 22.38
CA SER A 11 35.40 5.71 21.37
C SER A 11 34.17 4.82 21.60
N GLN A 12 33.02 5.31 21.15
CA GLN A 12 31.76 4.60 21.10
C GLN A 12 31.15 4.87 19.72
N VAL A 13 30.95 3.81 18.94
CA VAL A 13 30.38 3.90 17.60
C VAL A 13 29.18 2.98 17.53
N LEU A 14 28.01 3.54 17.22
CA LEU A 14 26.81 2.80 16.92
C LEU A 14 26.61 2.80 15.40
N THR A 15 26.35 1.65 14.82
CA THR A 15 26.05 1.52 13.40
C THR A 15 24.71 0.84 13.15
N TYR A 16 24.00 1.29 12.13
CA TYR A 16 22.77 0.71 11.61
C TYR A 16 22.92 0.51 10.11
N GLN A 17 22.74 -0.72 9.63
CA GLN A 17 22.96 -1.08 8.21
C GLN A 17 24.36 -0.65 7.68
N GLY A 18 25.38 -0.61 8.55
CA GLY A 18 26.74 -0.20 8.21
C GLY A 18 27.01 1.30 8.29
N GLU A 19 26.00 2.15 8.48
CA GLU A 19 26.14 3.60 8.63
C GLU A 19 26.22 4.00 10.11
N VAL A 20 27.06 5.00 10.42
CA VAL A 20 27.22 5.51 11.79
C VAL A 20 26.01 6.35 12.18
N VAL A 21 25.40 6.03 13.32
CA VAL A 21 24.23 6.72 13.87
C VAL A 21 24.47 7.13 15.32
N GLU A 22 23.82 8.20 15.77
CA GLU A 22 23.98 8.69 17.15
C GLU A 22 23.13 7.88 18.14
N TYR A 23 21.94 7.43 17.71
CA TYR A 23 21.01 6.67 18.53
C TYR A 23 20.14 5.73 17.68
N ALA A 24 19.52 4.74 18.33
CA ALA A 24 18.61 3.82 17.67
C ALA A 24 17.20 4.43 17.58
N GLU A 25 16.69 4.56 16.36
CA GLU A 25 15.35 5.08 16.06
C GLU A 25 14.51 4.09 15.26
N LEU A 26 15.13 3.45 14.28
CA LEU A 26 14.46 2.54 13.35
C LEU A 26 14.59 1.11 13.82
N PRO A 27 13.56 0.27 13.63
CA PRO A 27 13.67 -1.15 13.89
C PRO A 27 14.78 -1.83 13.09
N GLY A 28 15.40 -2.85 13.69
CA GLY A 28 16.42 -3.69 13.05
C GLY A 28 17.66 -3.90 13.90
N GLU A 29 18.68 -4.50 13.28
CA GLU A 29 19.95 -4.80 13.94
C GLU A 29 20.86 -3.57 14.00
N TYR A 30 21.38 -3.30 15.19
CA TYR A 30 22.40 -2.30 15.45
C TYR A 30 23.66 -2.97 15.95
N VAL A 31 24.81 -2.42 15.59
CA VAL A 31 26.12 -2.87 16.08
C VAL A 31 26.76 -1.75 16.88
N LEU A 32 26.98 -2.00 18.17
CA LEU A 32 27.70 -1.12 19.07
C LEU A 32 29.16 -1.57 19.19
N THR A 33 30.09 -0.70 18.83
CA THR A 33 31.53 -0.90 19.00
C THR A 33 32.05 0.08 20.04
N LEU A 34 32.71 -0.46 21.07
CA LEU A 34 33.35 0.30 22.14
C LEU A 34 34.86 0.05 22.08
N GLU A 35 35.64 1.12 22.18
CA GLU A 35 37.10 1.06 22.30
C GLU A 35 37.52 1.72 23.61
N ASP A 36 38.37 1.06 24.39
CA ASP A 36 38.95 1.67 25.59
C ASP A 36 40.22 2.49 25.26
N LEU A 37 40.79 3.16 26.26
CA LEU A 37 42.02 3.96 26.10
C LEU A 37 43.26 3.13 25.74
N PHE A 38 43.23 1.82 25.93
CA PHE A 38 44.33 0.90 25.66
C PHE A 38 44.19 0.20 24.29
N GLY A 39 43.11 0.46 23.56
CA GLY A 39 42.84 -0.10 22.24
C GLY A 39 42.14 -1.46 22.26
N ASN A 40 41.60 -1.91 23.39
CA ASN A 40 40.74 -3.08 23.42
C ASN A 40 39.38 -2.72 22.81
N ILE A 41 38.85 -3.60 21.95
CA ILE A 41 37.60 -3.40 21.23
C ILE A 41 36.58 -4.43 21.68
N LEU A 42 35.38 -3.97 22.04
CA LEU A 42 34.20 -4.79 22.26
C LEU A 42 33.14 -4.44 21.22
N THR A 43 32.64 -5.45 20.52
CA THR A 43 31.54 -5.30 19.56
C THR A 43 30.36 -6.14 20.03
N SER A 44 29.16 -5.55 20.02
CA SER A 44 27.93 -6.24 20.37
C SER A 44 26.79 -5.83 19.42
N SER A 45 26.06 -6.81 18.91
CA SER A 45 24.83 -6.59 18.15
C SER A 45 23.62 -6.61 19.08
N PHE A 46 22.61 -5.82 18.75
CA PHE A 46 21.29 -5.91 19.36
C PHE A 46 20.19 -5.55 18.35
N TYR A 47 19.00 -6.08 18.57
CA TYR A 47 17.82 -5.74 17.77
C TYR A 47 17.00 -4.67 18.48
N TYR A 48 16.71 -3.57 17.76
CA TYR A 48 15.68 -2.61 18.15
C TYR A 48 14.37 -3.09 17.53
N LEU A 49 13.43 -3.55 18.36
CA LEU A 49 12.15 -4.08 17.89
C LEU A 49 11.18 -2.94 17.56
N PRO A 50 10.33 -3.07 16.53
CA PRO A 50 9.19 -2.19 16.42
C PRO A 50 8.24 -2.40 17.61
N ALA A 51 7.46 -1.37 17.96
CA ALA A 51 6.46 -1.49 19.02
C ALA A 51 5.23 -2.29 18.58
N ILE A 52 4.93 -2.26 17.28
CA ILE A 52 3.84 -2.96 16.63
C ILE A 52 4.36 -3.67 15.38
N ALA A 53 3.97 -4.93 15.16
CA ALA A 53 4.34 -5.72 13.99
C ALA A 53 3.31 -6.81 13.74
N ARG A 54 3.32 -7.38 12.53
CA ARG A 54 2.48 -8.54 12.17
C ARG A 54 2.81 -9.80 12.94
N GLU A 55 4.07 -9.96 13.27
CA GLU A 55 4.61 -11.09 14.03
C GLU A 55 5.96 -10.71 14.64
N TYR A 56 6.36 -11.46 15.67
CA TYR A 56 7.72 -11.42 16.20
C TYR A 56 8.29 -12.82 16.31
N ASP A 57 9.52 -12.97 15.83
CA ASP A 57 10.36 -14.15 16.02
C ASP A 57 11.52 -13.76 16.94
N LEU A 58 11.43 -14.18 18.21
CA LEU A 58 12.38 -13.78 19.24
C LEU A 58 13.04 -15.00 19.89
N GLU A 59 14.36 -14.98 19.91
CA GLU A 59 15.16 -15.88 20.74
C GLU A 59 15.47 -15.16 22.05
N VAL A 60 14.73 -15.50 23.11
CA VAL A 60 14.86 -14.87 24.43
C VAL A 60 15.17 -15.94 25.46
N GLU A 61 16.37 -15.87 26.03
CA GLU A 61 16.73 -16.72 27.16
C GLU A 61 16.07 -16.20 28.46
N TYR A 62 15.83 -17.12 29.40
CA TYR A 62 15.34 -16.80 30.75
C TYR A 62 14.02 -16.01 30.81
N ILE A 63 13.06 -16.37 29.95
CA ILE A 63 11.69 -15.85 30.03
C ILE A 63 11.06 -16.25 31.37
N THR A 64 10.63 -15.26 32.15
CA THR A 64 9.97 -15.44 33.44
C THR A 64 8.45 -15.37 33.33
N LEU A 65 7.93 -14.59 32.37
CA LEU A 65 6.50 -14.41 32.15
C LEU A 65 6.19 -14.01 30.72
N ILE A 66 5.12 -14.59 30.17
CA ILE A 66 4.46 -14.08 28.97
C ILE A 66 2.97 -13.93 29.27
N LYS A 67 2.41 -12.79 28.89
CA LYS A 67 0.95 -12.62 28.86
C LYS A 67 0.50 -12.15 27.49
N LEU A 68 -0.56 -12.77 26.97
CA LEU A 68 -1.34 -12.26 25.84
C LEU A 68 -2.64 -11.66 26.37
N ASN A 69 -2.87 -10.38 26.12
CA ASN A 69 -4.07 -9.67 26.56
C ASN A 69 -4.35 -9.84 28.08
N GLY A 70 -3.27 -9.90 28.87
CA GLY A 70 -3.33 -10.08 30.33
C GLY A 70 -3.44 -11.53 30.82
N VAL A 71 -3.60 -12.51 29.93
CA VAL A 71 -3.69 -13.93 30.25
C VAL A 71 -2.32 -14.58 30.09
N ASN A 72 -1.89 -15.35 31.08
CA ASN A 72 -0.63 -16.08 31.00
C ASN A 72 -0.68 -17.11 29.86
N VAL A 73 0.36 -17.16 29.04
CA VAL A 73 0.57 -18.20 28.02
C VAL A 73 1.77 -19.05 28.43
N GLU A 74 1.87 -20.26 27.88
CA GLU A 74 3.01 -21.14 28.19
C GLU A 74 4.33 -20.54 27.68
N ASN A 75 5.43 -20.85 28.37
CA ASN A 75 6.76 -20.33 28.09
C ASN A 75 7.55 -21.29 27.17
N PRO A 76 7.66 -21.01 25.86
CA PRO A 76 8.64 -21.69 25.02
C PRO A 76 10.02 -21.01 25.15
N THR A 77 11.08 -21.74 24.83
CA THR A 77 12.45 -21.18 24.67
C THR A 77 12.57 -20.31 23.41
N TYR A 78 11.69 -20.52 22.42
CA TYR A 78 11.59 -19.74 21.18
C TYR A 78 10.22 -19.09 21.09
N LEU A 79 10.17 -17.76 20.98
CA LEU A 79 8.92 -17.00 20.94
C LEU A 79 8.54 -16.69 19.50
N HIS A 80 7.49 -17.35 19.03
CA HIS A 80 6.80 -17.01 17.79
C HIS A 80 5.47 -16.35 18.13
N LEU A 81 5.43 -15.02 18.11
CA LEU A 81 4.26 -14.22 18.48
C LEU A 81 3.48 -13.87 17.22
N ILE A 82 2.35 -14.54 16.98
CA ILE A 82 1.52 -14.38 15.77
C ILE A 82 0.05 -14.08 16.07
N GLU A 83 -0.38 -14.27 17.32
CA GLU A 83 -1.77 -14.02 17.69
C GLU A 83 -1.96 -12.53 17.95
N ASP A 84 -3.02 -11.97 17.38
CA ASP A 84 -3.35 -10.55 17.55
C ASP A 84 -3.50 -10.18 19.04
N GLY A 85 -2.88 -9.07 19.43
CA GLY A 85 -3.05 -8.48 20.74
C GLY A 85 -1.77 -7.95 21.38
N ALA A 86 -1.93 -7.58 22.66
CA ALA A 86 -0.87 -7.01 23.47
C ALA A 86 -0.14 -8.10 24.25
N TYR A 87 1.15 -8.27 23.95
CA TYR A 87 2.06 -9.15 24.66
C TYR A 87 2.83 -8.38 25.75
N LEU A 88 2.85 -8.94 26.95
CA LEU A 88 3.76 -8.55 28.02
C LEU A 88 4.79 -9.65 28.21
N LEU A 89 6.05 -9.33 27.92
CA LEU A 89 7.19 -10.23 28.12
C LEU A 89 7.98 -9.76 29.33
N ARG A 90 8.31 -10.68 30.23
CA ARG A 90 9.37 -10.49 31.23
C ARG A 90 10.42 -11.57 31.08
N TYR A 91 11.67 -11.15 31.13
CA TYR A 91 12.82 -12.04 31.08
C TYR A 91 13.95 -11.49 31.95
N GLU A 92 14.84 -12.38 32.38
CA GLU A 92 16.07 -11.99 33.06
C GLU A 92 17.15 -11.71 32.01
N ASN A 93 17.70 -10.49 32.02
CA ASN A 93 18.81 -10.17 31.13
C ASN A 93 20.12 -10.82 31.60
N THR A 94 21.17 -10.73 30.79
CA THR A 94 22.50 -11.30 31.10
C THR A 94 23.17 -10.72 32.36
N LEU A 95 22.62 -9.66 32.95
CA LEU A 95 23.08 -9.06 34.20
C LEU A 95 22.24 -9.50 35.42
N GLY A 96 21.35 -10.47 35.25
CA GLY A 96 20.47 -10.96 36.31
C GLY A 96 19.35 -10.00 36.70
N LYS A 97 18.99 -9.05 35.82
CA LYS A 97 17.91 -8.09 36.07
C LYS A 97 16.69 -8.47 35.26
N GLU A 98 15.53 -8.46 35.89
CA GLU A 98 14.25 -8.60 35.19
C GLU A 98 14.01 -7.36 34.32
N VAL A 99 13.70 -7.60 33.05
CA VAL A 99 13.33 -6.61 32.04
C VAL A 99 11.91 -6.91 31.59
N GLU A 100 11.12 -5.85 31.42
CA GLU A 100 9.77 -5.93 30.89
C GLU A 100 9.71 -5.27 29.51
N VAL A 101 9.08 -5.95 28.56
CA VAL A 101 8.86 -5.47 27.19
C VAL A 101 7.38 -5.64 26.85
N VAL A 102 6.79 -4.59 26.27
CA VAL A 102 5.43 -4.62 25.73
C VAL A 102 5.53 -4.62 24.22
N LEU A 103 4.93 -5.61 23.58
CA LEU A 103 4.86 -5.73 22.12
C LEU A 103 3.39 -5.84 21.71
N THR A 104 3.02 -5.21 20.62
CA THR A 104 1.71 -5.42 19.99
C THR A 104 1.90 -6.23 18.72
N VAL A 105 1.22 -7.38 18.65
CA VAL A 105 1.02 -8.11 17.39
C VAL A 105 -0.29 -7.65 16.80
N ASP A 106 -0.24 -7.23 15.54
CA ASP A 106 -1.41 -6.84 14.78
C ASP A 106 -1.35 -7.48 13.40
N ASN A 107 -2.23 -8.44 13.15
CA ASN A 107 -2.29 -9.19 11.89
C ASN A 107 -3.55 -8.88 11.07
N VAL A 108 -4.28 -7.83 11.44
CA VAL A 108 -5.51 -7.42 10.77
C VAL A 108 -5.16 -6.61 9.53
N GLU A 109 -5.69 -6.99 8.38
CA GLU A 109 -5.45 -6.22 7.16
C GLU A 109 -6.18 -4.86 7.22
N PRO A 110 -5.49 -3.76 6.89
CA PRO A 110 -6.12 -2.45 6.86
C PRO A 110 -7.16 -2.37 5.75
N TRP A 111 -8.15 -1.51 5.91
CA TRP A 111 -9.09 -1.18 4.84
C TRP A 111 -9.45 0.30 4.85
N ILE A 112 -9.88 0.82 3.70
CA ILE A 112 -10.38 2.19 3.54
C ILE A 112 -11.82 2.12 2.99
N THR A 113 -12.65 3.10 3.34
CA THR A 113 -14.01 3.21 2.80
C THR A 113 -14.03 3.67 1.35
N PHE A 114 -14.81 2.98 0.51
CA PHE A 114 -15.08 3.36 -0.89
C PHE A 114 -16.57 3.47 -1.15
N ARG A 115 -16.98 4.36 -2.06
CA ARG A 115 -18.34 4.37 -2.62
C ARG A 115 -18.33 4.56 -4.12
N LEU A 116 -19.24 3.85 -4.78
CA LEU A 116 -19.54 4.06 -6.19
C LEU A 116 -20.71 5.04 -6.31
N VAL A 117 -20.47 6.21 -6.89
CA VAL A 117 -21.49 7.25 -7.13
C VAL A 117 -21.53 7.52 -8.62
N GLU A 118 -22.68 7.30 -9.25
CA GLU A 118 -22.89 7.51 -10.69
C GLU A 118 -21.84 6.82 -11.60
N GLY A 119 -21.34 5.65 -11.16
CA GLY A 119 -20.33 4.88 -11.89
C GLY A 119 -18.88 5.32 -11.67
N GLN A 120 -18.65 6.30 -10.79
CA GLN A 120 -17.32 6.77 -10.38
C GLN A 120 -17.00 6.34 -8.96
N MET A 121 -15.75 5.92 -8.73
CA MET A 121 -15.29 5.53 -7.39
C MET A 121 -14.86 6.77 -6.59
N ILE A 122 -15.29 6.86 -5.34
CA ILE A 122 -14.84 7.84 -4.35
C ILE A 122 -14.11 7.10 -3.23
N ILE A 123 -12.91 7.56 -2.88
CA ILE A 123 -12.09 7.07 -1.76
C ILE A 123 -12.28 8.04 -0.59
N TYR A 124 -12.61 7.55 0.60
CA TYR A 124 -12.78 8.38 1.80
C TYR A 124 -11.55 8.25 2.70
N ASP A 125 -11.16 9.34 3.36
CA ASP A 125 -10.07 9.34 4.35
C ASP A 125 -10.59 8.81 5.71
N GLU A 126 -11.06 7.57 5.68
CA GLU A 126 -11.64 6.84 6.81
C GLU A 126 -11.06 5.42 6.82
N PRO A 127 -9.76 5.26 7.17
CA PRO A 127 -9.15 3.96 7.29
C PRO A 127 -9.64 3.22 8.55
N SER A 128 -9.53 1.88 8.54
CA SER A 128 -9.79 1.02 9.68
C SER A 128 -8.92 1.34 10.90
N GLU A 129 -7.73 1.85 10.63
CA GLU A 129 -6.64 2.09 11.58
C GLU A 129 -5.62 3.09 11.02
N PRO A 130 -4.64 3.55 11.83
CA PRO A 130 -3.57 4.41 11.34
C PRO A 130 -2.75 3.73 10.23
N LEU A 131 -2.63 4.40 9.09
CA LEU A 131 -1.87 3.91 7.95
C LEU A 131 -0.47 4.51 7.91
N ARG A 132 0.51 3.68 7.57
CA ARG A 132 1.88 4.10 7.28
C ARG A 132 2.03 4.62 5.85
N ARG A 133 1.34 3.99 4.89
CA ARG A 133 1.41 4.37 3.47
C ARG A 133 0.09 4.12 2.75
N VAL A 134 -0.27 5.02 1.85
CA VAL A 134 -1.35 4.86 0.87
C VAL A 134 -0.79 5.21 -0.51
N SER A 135 -0.91 4.28 -1.45
CA SER A 135 -0.38 4.44 -2.82
C SER A 135 -1.47 4.10 -3.82
N LEU A 136 -1.90 5.10 -4.61
CA LEU A 136 -2.89 4.92 -5.68
C LEU A 136 -2.19 5.01 -7.04
N TYR A 137 -2.50 4.08 -7.91
CA TYR A 137 -1.95 4.00 -9.25
C TYR A 137 -3.07 4.03 -10.29
N LEU A 138 -2.82 4.70 -11.41
CA LEU A 138 -3.63 4.67 -12.62
C LEU A 138 -2.75 4.24 -13.78
N ASP A 139 -3.10 3.11 -14.42
CA ASP A 139 -2.33 2.51 -15.52
C ASP A 139 -0.82 2.46 -15.17
N ASP A 140 -0.52 1.86 -14.00
CA ASP A 140 0.82 1.69 -13.41
C ASP A 140 1.55 2.98 -13.00
N LYS A 141 0.90 4.15 -13.06
CA LYS A 141 1.48 5.43 -12.62
C LYS A 141 0.95 5.82 -11.25
N LEU A 142 1.86 6.05 -10.30
CA LEU A 142 1.52 6.61 -9.00
C LEU A 142 0.86 7.99 -9.16
N ILE A 143 -0.31 8.15 -8.58
CA ILE A 143 -1.08 9.39 -8.53
C ILE A 143 -1.41 9.74 -7.07
N GLU A 144 -1.70 11.01 -6.81
CA GLU A 144 -2.21 11.43 -5.52
C GLU A 144 -3.62 10.89 -5.30
N VAL A 145 -3.96 10.55 -4.05
CA VAL A 145 -5.29 10.08 -3.67
C VAL A 145 -6.23 11.28 -3.51
N PRO A 146 -7.24 11.48 -4.36
CA PRO A 146 -8.13 12.62 -4.26
C PRO A 146 -9.27 12.30 -3.28
N TYR A 147 -8.96 12.28 -1.97
CA TYR A 147 -9.93 11.91 -0.94
C TYR A 147 -11.22 12.74 -1.01
N GLY A 148 -12.35 12.04 -0.87
CA GLY A 148 -13.69 12.63 -0.95
C GLY A 148 -14.11 13.07 -2.35
N GLN A 149 -13.27 12.89 -3.37
CA GLN A 149 -13.57 13.24 -4.74
C GLN A 149 -13.78 11.99 -5.60
N ALA A 150 -14.60 12.14 -6.62
CA ALA A 150 -14.77 11.11 -7.63
C ALA A 150 -13.51 11.00 -8.48
N LEU A 151 -13.00 9.79 -8.62
CA LEU A 151 -12.05 9.47 -9.67
C LEU A 151 -12.78 9.66 -10.99
N THR A 152 -12.20 10.43 -11.91
CA THR A 152 -12.85 10.77 -13.20
C THR A 152 -12.11 10.22 -14.40
N GLU A 153 -10.82 9.89 -14.25
CA GLU A 153 -10.01 9.33 -15.31
C GLU A 153 -10.41 7.87 -15.58
N PHE A 154 -10.29 7.46 -16.84
CA PHE A 154 -10.54 6.09 -17.26
C PHE A 154 -9.23 5.33 -17.26
N GLY A 155 -9.27 4.07 -16.86
CA GLY A 155 -8.11 3.20 -16.83
C GLY A 155 -8.21 2.17 -15.73
N HIS A 156 -7.10 1.50 -15.49
CA HIS A 156 -6.95 0.51 -14.44
C HIS A 156 -6.39 1.17 -13.17
N TYR A 157 -7.17 1.16 -12.11
CA TYR A 157 -6.76 1.64 -10.80
C TYR A 157 -6.26 0.49 -9.94
N TYR A 158 -5.16 0.73 -9.23
CA TYR A 158 -4.62 -0.12 -8.17
C TYR A 158 -4.35 0.74 -6.94
N LEU A 159 -4.96 0.41 -5.81
CA LEU A 159 -4.71 1.05 -4.53
C LEU A 159 -4.03 0.03 -3.61
N GLU A 160 -2.93 0.42 -3.00
CA GLU A 160 -2.21 -0.33 -1.97
C GLU A 160 -2.15 0.51 -0.70
N ILE A 161 -2.45 -0.10 0.43
CA ILE A 161 -2.35 0.52 1.74
C ILE A 161 -1.54 -0.36 2.69
N GLU A 162 -0.69 0.26 3.50
CA GLU A 162 0.13 -0.37 4.53
C GLU A 162 -0.17 0.30 5.87
N ASP A 163 -0.44 -0.48 6.91
CA ASP A 163 -0.65 0.00 8.27
C ASP A 163 0.67 0.19 9.05
N MET A 164 0.58 0.51 10.34
CA MET A 164 1.75 0.67 11.21
C MET A 164 2.42 -0.65 11.59
N ALA A 165 1.70 -1.77 11.55
CA ALA A 165 2.21 -3.11 11.82
C ALA A 165 2.93 -3.74 10.61
N GLY A 166 2.73 -3.16 9.42
CA GLY A 166 3.23 -3.64 8.14
C GLY A 166 2.24 -4.56 7.41
N ASN A 167 0.98 -4.70 7.83
CA ASN A 167 -0.02 -5.40 7.03
C ASN A 167 -0.30 -4.58 5.78
N ILE A 168 -0.43 -5.28 4.65
CA ILE A 168 -0.68 -4.67 3.34
C ILE A 168 -2.00 -5.21 2.82
N SER A 169 -2.87 -4.31 2.38
CA SER A 169 -4.05 -4.68 1.59
C SER A 169 -4.09 -3.87 0.30
N TRP A 170 -4.80 -4.42 -0.69
CA TRP A 170 -4.88 -3.78 -1.99
C TRP A 170 -6.26 -3.95 -2.62
N LYS A 171 -6.58 -3.05 -3.55
CA LYS A 171 -7.81 -3.08 -4.34
C LYS A 171 -7.55 -2.60 -5.76
N GLN A 172 -8.08 -3.35 -6.73
CA GLN A 172 -7.97 -3.01 -8.14
C GLN A 172 -9.36 -2.88 -8.79
N TRP A 173 -9.52 -1.93 -9.71
CA TRP A 173 -10.75 -1.79 -10.49
C TRP A 173 -10.49 -1.08 -11.82
N ASP A 174 -11.29 -1.42 -12.83
CA ASP A 174 -11.33 -0.66 -14.07
C ASP A 174 -12.38 0.43 -13.98
N GLN A 175 -11.99 1.67 -14.24
CA GLN A 175 -12.94 2.74 -14.48
C GLN A 175 -13.20 2.88 -15.98
N LYS A 176 -14.37 2.43 -16.41
CA LYS A 176 -14.79 2.41 -17.82
C LYS A 176 -15.75 3.56 -18.12
N TYR A 177 -15.66 4.06 -19.34
CA TYR A 177 -16.64 5.01 -19.86
C TYR A 177 -18.03 4.37 -19.88
N GLN A 178 -18.99 5.00 -19.18
CA GLN A 178 -20.40 4.63 -19.27
C GLN A 178 -21.13 5.66 -20.14
N LEU A 179 -21.60 5.23 -21.32
CA LEU A 179 -22.49 6.05 -22.16
C LEU A 179 -23.81 6.25 -21.42
N ASN A 180 -24.15 7.50 -21.09
CA ASN A 180 -25.48 7.82 -20.62
C ASN A 180 -26.50 7.70 -21.79
N LEU A 181 -27.79 7.61 -21.45
CA LEU A 181 -28.86 7.45 -22.45
C LEU A 181 -28.86 8.56 -23.52
N PHE A 182 -28.47 9.77 -23.13
CA PHE A 182 -28.38 10.90 -24.06
C PHE A 182 -27.25 10.72 -25.07
N SER A 183 -26.09 10.22 -24.65
CA SER A 183 -24.98 9.88 -25.56
C SER A 183 -25.40 8.82 -26.56
N TRP A 184 -26.19 7.81 -26.16
CA TRP A 184 -26.77 6.84 -27.08
C TRP A 184 -27.73 7.49 -28.09
N ILE A 185 -28.59 8.41 -27.67
CA ILE A 185 -29.52 9.12 -28.56
C ILE A 185 -28.76 9.92 -29.62
N VAL A 186 -27.71 10.65 -29.22
CA VAL A 186 -26.88 11.45 -30.14
C VAL A 186 -26.19 10.54 -31.17
N ILE A 187 -25.63 9.41 -30.74
CA ILE A 187 -25.00 8.43 -31.65
C ILE A 187 -26.02 7.90 -32.66
N LEU A 188 -27.23 7.53 -32.20
CA LEU A 188 -28.29 7.01 -33.07
C LEU A 188 -28.80 8.05 -34.08
N LEU A 189 -29.01 9.29 -33.64
CA LEU A 189 -29.42 10.39 -34.52
C LEU A 189 -28.36 10.68 -35.59
N GLY A 190 -27.09 10.76 -35.20
CA GLY A 190 -25.98 10.95 -36.14
C GLY A 190 -25.90 9.84 -37.18
N ALA A 191 -25.98 8.58 -36.75
CA ALA A 191 -26.01 7.43 -37.66
C ALA A 191 -27.20 7.49 -38.63
N GLY A 192 -28.39 7.87 -38.14
CA GLY A 192 -29.59 8.05 -38.95
C GLY A 192 -29.44 9.10 -40.06
N VAL A 193 -28.82 10.25 -39.76
CA VAL A 193 -28.55 11.31 -40.74
C VAL A 193 -27.60 10.82 -41.83
N VAL A 194 -26.53 10.10 -41.46
CA VAL A 194 -25.57 9.55 -42.43
C VAL A 194 -26.25 8.54 -43.35
N VAL A 195 -26.99 7.58 -42.79
CA VAL A 195 -27.72 6.57 -43.58
C VAL A 195 -28.77 7.22 -44.48
N GLY A 196 -29.56 8.15 -43.95
CA GLY A 196 -30.55 8.91 -44.71
C GLY A 196 -29.94 9.70 -45.86
N GLY A 197 -28.80 10.36 -45.63
CA GLY A 197 -28.03 11.08 -46.64
C GLY A 197 -27.54 10.16 -47.77
N ILE A 198 -26.98 8.98 -47.43
CA ILE A 198 -26.54 7.98 -48.41
C ILE A 198 -27.72 7.51 -49.28
N ILE A 199 -28.86 7.18 -48.65
CA ILE A 199 -30.07 6.77 -49.37
C ILE A 199 -30.54 7.88 -50.31
N GLY A 200 -30.56 9.13 -49.84
CA GLY A 200 -30.93 10.30 -50.64
C GLY A 200 -30.06 10.47 -51.88
N ILE A 201 -28.73 10.39 -51.72
CA ILE A 201 -27.77 10.49 -52.83
C ILE A 201 -27.98 9.38 -53.86
N ILE A 202 -28.16 8.13 -53.41
CA ILE A 202 -28.43 6.99 -54.30
C ILE A 202 -29.72 7.22 -55.10
N ARG A 203 -30.76 7.73 -54.44
CA ARG A 203 -32.06 8.01 -55.08
C ARG A 203 -31.95 9.09 -56.15
N VAL A 204 -31.24 10.19 -55.86
CA VAL A 204 -31.01 11.28 -56.82
C VAL A 204 -30.17 10.80 -58.01
N LYS A 205 -29.11 10.02 -57.79
CA LYS A 205 -28.30 9.44 -58.88
C LYS A 205 -29.13 8.52 -59.78
N LYS A 206 -29.93 7.62 -59.20
CA LYS A 206 -30.85 6.76 -59.97
C LYS A 206 -31.89 7.55 -60.76
N PHE A 207 -32.37 8.68 -60.22
CA PHE A 207 -33.33 9.53 -60.90
C PHE A 207 -32.70 10.26 -62.10
N LYS A 208 -31.48 10.79 -61.95
CA LYS A 208 -30.74 11.43 -63.07
C LYS A 208 -30.37 10.47 -64.20
N GLN A 209 -30.01 9.22 -63.90
CA GLN A 209 -29.72 8.20 -64.94
C GLN A 209 -30.94 7.86 -65.80
N LYS A 210 -32.17 7.93 -65.25
CA LYS A 210 -33.38 7.69 -66.03
C LYS A 210 -33.75 8.84 -66.98
N GLN A 211 -33.13 10.02 -66.83
CA GLN A 211 -33.45 11.23 -67.60
C GLN A 211 -32.43 11.54 -68.71
N THR A 212 -31.43 10.68 -68.96
CA THR A 212 -30.49 10.91 -70.06
C THR A 212 -31.21 10.67 -71.40
N PRO A 213 -31.37 11.68 -72.28
CA PRO A 213 -32.12 11.52 -73.51
C PRO A 213 -31.35 10.62 -74.50
N ILE A 214 -32.08 9.72 -75.16
CA ILE A 214 -31.58 8.95 -76.31
C ILE A 214 -31.37 9.95 -77.45
N TYR A 215 -30.11 10.23 -77.81
CA TYR A 215 -29.82 10.97 -79.03
C TYR A 215 -30.20 10.08 -80.22
N VAL A 216 -31.25 10.47 -80.94
CA VAL A 216 -31.59 9.87 -82.23
C VAL A 216 -30.66 10.52 -83.26
N GLU A 217 -29.71 9.74 -83.74
CA GLU A 217 -28.82 10.10 -84.83
C GLU A 217 -29.64 10.10 -86.13
N ASN A 218 -29.90 11.29 -86.69
CA ASN A 218 -30.60 11.41 -87.97
C ASN A 218 -29.63 11.05 -89.10
N VAL A 219 -29.88 9.92 -89.76
CA VAL A 219 -29.22 9.53 -91.00
C VAL A 219 -30.11 9.93 -92.18
N HIS A 220 -29.58 10.87 -92.98
CA HIS A 220 -29.93 11.33 -94.33
C HIS A 220 -31.40 11.49 -94.74
#